data_AF-A0A924RZ65-F1
#
_entry.id   AF-A0A924RZ65-F1
#
_cell.length_a   1.000
_cell.length_b   1.000
_cell.length_c   1.000
_cell.angle_alpha   90.00
_cell.angle_beta   90.00
_cell.angle_gamma   90.00
#
_symmetry.space_group_name_H-M   'P 1'
#
loop_
_entity.id
_entity.type
_entity.pdbx_description
1 polymer ?
#
loop_
_entity_poly.entity_id
_entity_poly.type
_entity_poly.pdbx_seq_one_letter_code
_entity_poly.pdbx_strand_id
1 'polypeptide(L)'
;SADSLAMGLSSVVGKINRGEGSLGKLLNDKSLVNKLENSLDATTNTVKSIKKGADGFSDNMEAAKSNFLLKGFFKKKEKKRIADSIAAAKTKADLKSSKKN
;
A
#
# COMPACT_ATOMS: atom_id res chain seq x y z
N SER A 1 -3.93 32.19 35.59
CA SER A 1 -3.21 31.19 34.77
C SER A 1 -4.11 30.50 33.75
N ALA A 2 -5.31 30.04 34.13
CA ALA A 2 -6.28 29.45 33.19
C ALA A 2 -6.85 30.48 32.19
N ASP A 3 -7.15 31.70 32.65
CA ASP A 3 -7.68 32.78 31.79
C ASP A 3 -6.72 33.18 30.68
N SER A 4 -5.42 33.29 30.99
CA SER A 4 -4.39 33.64 30.02
C SER A 4 -4.23 32.58 28.92
N LEU A 5 -4.42 31.30 29.26
CA LEU A 5 -4.42 30.20 28.28
C LEU A 5 -5.66 30.24 27.39
N ALA A 6 -6.84 30.50 27.95
CA ALA A 6 -8.08 30.66 27.19
C ALA A 6 -8.03 31.86 26.23
N MET A 7 -7.42 32.97 26.67
CA MET A 7 -7.18 34.14 25.82
C MET A 7 -6.19 33.84 24.69
N GLY A 8 -5.09 33.13 24.98
CA GLY A 8 -4.12 32.71 23.97
C GLY A 8 -4.76 31.80 22.90
N LEU A 9 -5.58 30.84 23.33
CA LEU A 9 -6.29 29.94 22.43
C LEU A 9 -7.33 30.69 21.57
N SER A 10 -8.11 31.61 22.16
CA SER A 10 -9.06 32.44 21.41
C SER A 10 -8.37 33.33 20.37
N SER A 11 -7.18 33.85 20.67
CA SER A 11 -6.39 34.63 19.71
C SER A 11 -5.89 33.77 18.54
N VAL A 12 -5.42 32.55 18.82
CA VAL A 12 -4.98 31.60 17.78
C VAL A 12 -6.16 31.16 16.91
N VAL A 13 -7.29 30.78 17.51
CA VAL A 13 -8.51 30.41 16.78
C VAL A 13 -9.04 31.60 15.95
N GLY A 14 -8.98 32.82 16.50
CA GLY A 14 -9.34 34.04 15.78
C GLY A 14 -8.47 34.29 14.55
N LYS A 15 -7.15 34.06 14.66
CA LYS A 15 -6.22 34.16 13.52
C LYS A 15 -6.47 33.09 12.46
N ILE A 16 -6.74 31.84 12.89
CA ILE A 16 -7.11 30.74 11.99
C ILE A 16 -8.38 31.08 11.21
N ASN A 17 -9.44 31.54 11.90
CA ASN A 17 -10.71 31.90 11.28
C ASN A 17 -10.60 33.07 10.29
N ARG A 18 -9.64 33.97 10.50
CA ARG A 18 -9.34 35.09 9.58
C ARG A 18 -8.44 34.71 8.41
N GLY A 19 -7.97 33.45 8.36
CA GLY A 19 -7.03 33.02 7.34
C GLY A 19 -5.63 33.62 7.49
N GLU A 20 -5.28 34.13 8.67
CA GLU A 20 -3.96 34.71 8.93
C GLU A 20 -2.93 33.62 9.22
N GLY A 21 -1.75 33.71 8.60
CA GLY A 21 -0.68 32.71 8.72
C GLY A 21 -0.72 31.60 7.65
N SER A 22 0.22 30.66 7.72
CA SER A 22 0.47 29.67 6.66
C SER A 22 -0.72 28.75 6.39
N LEU A 23 -1.45 28.33 7.43
CA LEU A 23 -2.66 27.50 7.33
C LEU A 23 -3.84 28.25 6.72
N GLY A 24 -4.00 29.53 7.06
CA GLY A 24 -5.04 30.36 6.48
C GLY A 24 -4.80 30.68 5.01
N LYS A 25 -3.54 30.93 4.62
CA LYS A 25 -3.13 31.01 3.21
C LYS A 25 -3.35 29.68 2.49
N LEU A 26 -3.10 28.55 3.15
CA LEU A 26 -3.32 27.20 2.59
C LEU A 26 -4.81 26.93 2.31
N LEU A 27 -5.72 27.33 3.20
CA LEU A 27 -7.16 27.09 3.03
C LEU A 27 -7.79 27.99 1.95
N ASN A 28 -7.20 29.15 1.65
CA ASN A 28 -7.73 30.11 0.68
C ASN A 28 -7.13 29.95 -0.73
N ASP A 29 -6.09 29.12 -0.90
CA ASP A 29 -5.34 29.05 -2.16
C ASP A 29 -5.90 27.98 -3.12
N LYS A 30 -6.63 28.44 -4.13
CA LYS A 30 -7.12 27.62 -5.25
C LYS A 30 -5.99 26.86 -6.00
N SER A 31 -4.76 27.34 -5.93
CA SER A 31 -3.58 26.68 -6.52
C SER A 31 -3.30 25.31 -5.89
N LEU A 32 -3.66 25.10 -4.63
CA LEU A 32 -3.44 23.82 -3.95
C LEU A 32 -4.42 22.73 -4.40
N VAL A 33 -5.67 23.09 -4.66
CA VAL A 33 -6.65 22.17 -5.24
C VAL A 33 -6.11 21.64 -6.57
N ASN A 34 -5.65 22.53 -7.44
CA ASN A 34 -5.04 22.15 -8.72
C ASN A 34 -3.78 21.28 -8.53
N LYS A 35 -2.93 21.57 -7.54
CA LYS A 35 -1.74 20.75 -7.23
C LYS A 35 -2.11 19.37 -6.70
N LEU A 36 -3.15 19.27 -5.88
CA LEU A 36 -3.66 18.01 -5.35
C LEU A 36 -4.27 17.17 -6.47
N GLU A 37 -5.11 17.76 -7.32
CA GLU A 37 -5.67 17.10 -8.51
C GLU A 37 -4.56 16.55 -9.42
N ASN A 38 -3.58 17.38 -9.76
CA ASN A 38 -2.43 16.95 -10.56
C ASN A 38 -1.63 15.81 -9.89
N SER A 39 -1.46 15.86 -8.57
CA SER A 39 -0.77 14.82 -7.80
C SER A 39 -1.56 13.51 -7.75
N LEU A 40 -2.89 13.60 -7.62
CA LEU A 40 -3.78 12.44 -7.64
C LEU A 40 -3.83 11.81 -9.04
N ASP A 41 -3.83 12.62 -10.09
CA ASP A 41 -3.76 12.16 -11.48
C ASP A 41 -2.42 11.49 -11.76
N ALA A 42 -1.31 12.10 -11.36
CA ALA A 42 0.01 11.50 -11.48
C ALA A 42 0.07 10.16 -10.75
N THR A 43 -0.44 10.10 -9.52
CA THR A 43 -0.49 8.86 -8.73
C THR A 43 -1.35 7.79 -9.41
N THR A 44 -2.53 8.16 -9.88
CA THR A 44 -3.46 7.26 -10.58
C THR A 44 -2.81 6.70 -11.84
N ASN A 45 -2.14 7.55 -12.62
CA ASN A 45 -1.42 7.15 -13.83
C ASN A 45 -0.23 6.25 -13.53
N THR A 46 0.53 6.53 -12.48
CA THR A 46 1.62 5.67 -12.00
C THR A 46 1.10 4.30 -11.60
N VAL A 47 0.04 4.23 -10.78
CA VAL A 47 -0.57 2.96 -10.37
C VAL A 47 -1.09 2.19 -11.58
N LYS A 48 -1.72 2.86 -12.54
CA LYS A 48 -2.19 2.24 -13.79
C LYS A 48 -1.03 1.68 -14.63
N SER A 49 0.10 2.38 -14.68
CA SER A 49 1.29 1.95 -15.42
C SER A 49 2.00 0.78 -14.74
N ILE A 50 2.12 0.83 -13.40
CA ILE A 50 2.62 -0.28 -12.59
C ILE A 50 1.74 -1.51 -12.80
N LYS A 51 0.41 -1.35 -12.75
CA LYS A 51 -0.52 -2.46 -13.00
C LYS A 51 -0.32 -3.07 -14.38
N LYS A 52 -0.28 -2.26 -15.44
CA LYS A 52 -0.04 -2.76 -16.80
C LYS A 52 1.32 -3.46 -16.94
N GLY A 53 2.37 -2.89 -16.35
CA GLY A 53 3.70 -3.51 -16.34
C GLY A 53 3.73 -4.83 -15.57
N ALA A 54 3.04 -4.90 -14.45
CA ALA A 54 2.90 -6.13 -13.65
C ALA A 54 2.10 -7.21 -14.39
N ASP A 55 1.00 -6.82 -15.05
CA ASP A 55 0.18 -7.73 -15.87
C ASP A 55 1.05 -8.30 -17.03
N GLY A 56 1.72 -7.44 -17.81
CA GLY A 56 2.60 -7.90 -18.90
C GLY A 56 3.83 -8.71 -18.43
N PHE A 57 4.38 -8.39 -17.25
CA PHE A 57 5.42 -9.21 -16.63
C PHE A 57 4.90 -10.59 -16.23
N SER A 58 3.67 -10.67 -15.70
CA SER A 58 3.01 -11.94 -15.38
C SER A 58 2.84 -12.80 -16.62
N ASP A 59 2.34 -12.22 -17.71
CA ASP A 59 2.17 -12.91 -19.00
C ASP A 59 3.51 -13.43 -19.54
N ASN A 60 4.55 -12.60 -19.50
CA ASN A 60 5.91 -12.99 -19.90
C ASN A 60 6.46 -14.12 -19.02
N MET A 61 6.15 -14.11 -17.72
CA MET A 61 6.56 -15.16 -16.80
C MET A 61 5.83 -16.48 -17.10
N GLU A 62 4.57 -16.42 -17.53
CA GLU A 62 3.84 -17.60 -17.99
C GLU A 62 4.42 -18.17 -19.28
N ALA A 63 4.72 -17.33 -20.26
CA ALA A 63 5.42 -17.73 -21.46
C ALA A 63 6.80 -18.33 -21.13
N ALA A 64 7.55 -17.72 -20.20
CA ALA A 64 8.84 -18.22 -19.74
C ALA A 64 8.74 -19.62 -19.09
N LYS A 65 7.64 -19.95 -18.40
CA LYS A 65 7.42 -21.30 -17.85
C LYS A 65 7.31 -22.38 -18.92
N SER A 66 6.83 -22.01 -20.11
CA SER A 66 6.69 -22.93 -21.24
C SER A 66 8.03 -23.24 -21.94
N ASN A 67 9.03 -22.35 -21.79
CA ASN A 67 10.34 -22.52 -22.41
C ASN A 67 11.13 -23.67 -21.77
N PHE A 68 11.75 -24.51 -22.62
CA PHE A 68 12.52 -25.69 -22.21
C PHE A 68 13.64 -25.38 -21.20
N LEU A 69 14.29 -24.22 -21.33
CA LEU A 69 15.38 -23.79 -20.43
C LEU A 69 14.90 -23.59 -18.98
N LEU A 70 13.71 -23.03 -18.81
CA LEU A 70 13.18 -22.66 -17.50
C LEU A 70 12.19 -23.69 -16.95
N LYS A 71 11.65 -24.57 -17.80
CA LYS A 71 10.73 -25.64 -17.42
C LYS A 71 11.26 -26.48 -16.26
N GLY A 72 12.55 -26.83 -16.27
CA GLY A 72 13.19 -27.58 -15.17
C GLY A 72 13.20 -26.82 -13.85
N PHE A 73 13.58 -25.54 -13.89
CA PHE A 73 13.55 -24.64 -12.73
C PHE A 73 12.14 -24.53 -12.12
N PHE A 74 11.13 -24.30 -12.95
CA PHE A 74 9.74 -24.17 -12.49
C PHE A 74 9.17 -25.47 -11.93
N LYS A 75 9.44 -26.61 -12.58
CA LYS A 75 9.07 -27.94 -12.05
C LYS A 75 9.69 -28.20 -10.68
N LYS A 76 10.98 -27.85 -10.49
CA LYS A 76 11.65 -28.00 -9.19
C LYS A 76 11.02 -27.10 -8.12
N LYS A 77 10.70 -25.85 -8.47
CA LYS A 77 10.04 -24.89 -7.56
C LYS A 77 8.63 -25.35 -7.17
N GLU A 78 7.86 -25.90 -8.11
CA GLU A 78 6.53 -26.46 -7.84
C GLU A 78 6.59 -27.68 -6.93
N LYS A 79 7.47 -28.65 -7.21
CA LYS A 79 7.68 -29.83 -6.35
C LYS A 79 8.03 -29.46 -4.91
N LYS A 80 8.93 -28.49 -4.73
CA LYS A 80 9.29 -27.98 -3.39
C LYS A 80 8.07 -27.38 -2.68
N ARG A 81 7.28 -26.54 -3.36
CA ARG A 81 6.08 -25.93 -2.79
C ARG A 81 5.04 -26.96 -2.35
N ILE A 82 4.83 -28.02 -3.15
CA ILE A 82 3.94 -29.12 -2.78
C ILE A 82 4.47 -29.84 -1.54
N ALA A 83 5.76 -30.16 -1.49
CA ALA A 83 6.38 -30.80 -0.33
C ALA A 83 6.25 -29.95 0.95
N ASP A 84 6.55 -28.65 0.87
CA ASP A 84 6.43 -27.71 1.99
C ASP A 84 4.97 -27.59 2.46
N SER A 85 4.01 -27.58 1.53
CA SER A 85 2.57 -27.51 1.84
C SER A 85 2.08 -28.79 2.54
N ILE A 86 2.53 -29.97 2.08
CA ILE A 86 2.21 -31.25 2.71
C ILE A 86 2.82 -31.33 4.11
N ALA A 87 4.08 -30.91 4.27
CA ALA A 87 4.73 -30.86 5.57
C ALA A 87 3.98 -29.94 6.54
N ALA A 88 3.62 -28.73 6.11
CA ALA A 88 2.85 -27.78 6.90
C ALA A 88 1.45 -28.32 7.27
N ALA A 89 0.79 -29.03 6.36
CA ALA A 89 -0.51 -29.65 6.62
C ALA A 89 -0.41 -30.79 7.65
N LYS A 90 0.62 -31.64 7.56
CA LYS A 90 0.89 -32.68 8.55
C LYS A 90 1.16 -32.09 9.94
N THR A 91 2.07 -31.12 10.03
CA THR A 91 2.35 -30.42 11.30
C THR A 91 1.11 -29.78 11.90
N LYS A 92 0.25 -29.16 11.08
CA LYS A 92 -1.03 -28.61 11.55
C LYS A 92 -1.99 -29.69 12.05
N ALA A 93 -2.04 -30.87 11.41
CA ALA A 93 -2.87 -31.99 11.85
C ALA A 93 -2.37 -32.59 13.17
N ASP A 94 -1.05 -32.77 13.32
CA ASP A 94 -0.41 -33.27 14.54
C ASP A 94 -0.60 -32.32 15.73
N LEU A 95 -0.48 -31.01 15.49
CA LEU A 95 -0.77 -29.99 16.52
C LEU A 95 -2.24 -29.98 16.94
N LYS A 96 -3.17 -30.27 16.02
CA LYS A 96 -4.61 -30.28 16.30
C LYS A 96 -5.05 -31.55 17.04
N SER A 97 -4.40 -32.69 16.81
CA SER A 97 -4.66 -33.93 17.57
C SER A 97 -4.10 -33.85 18.99
N SER A 98 -2.93 -33.22 19.17
CA SER A 98 -2.32 -33.01 20.49
C SER A 98 -3.08 -32.01 21.38
N LYS A 99 -3.90 -31.12 20.81
CA LYS A 99 -4.69 -30.11 21.54
C LYS A 99 -6.11 -30.58 21.90
N LYS A 100 -6.51 -31.79 21.46
CA LYS A 100 -7.84 -32.37 21.68
C LYS A 100 -7.87 -33.41 22.81
N ASN A 101 -6.71 -33.71 23.41
CA ASN A 101 -6.56 -34.55 24.59
C ASN A 101 -6.22 -33.68 25.80
#